data_AF-A0A0K8VSM8-F1
#
_entry.id   AF-A0A0K8VSM8-F1
#
_cell.length_a   1.000
_cell.length_b   1.000
_cell.length_c   1.000
_cell.angle_alpha   90.00
_cell.angle_beta   90.00
_cell.angle_gamma   90.00
#
_symmetry.space_group_name_H-M   'P 1'
#
loop_
_entity.id
_entity.type
_entity.pdbx_description
1 polymer ?
#
loop_
_entity_poly.entity_id
_entity_poly.type
_entity_poly.pdbx_seq_one_letter_code
_entity_poly.pdbx_strand_id
1 'polypeptide(L)'
;MKMRLWLRCISFVLLCCYGIQIGFAYKIPPVQLELKEEGFLVSIPHESGIENVAFNVNRNRPFKAFEQGEFSGRVSTETNNRWIFEIKRRLREDDTIYIWTDVQFNKNRFRSMSSPIMVSEVPSGVIAINEMVNDKKPVVITTETPPAIDPRNDICEPTLTIIRNRNACRGELIFEENFNGNELNATRWRYEVRMPLDIADAEFVLYDTNAEITNGMLKIEPRIWGNDNPNADIRRGNLNLGVRCTAYQNSDVECRRQAFGRVVLPPILTARINTKHAFSFKYGRVEVRAKLPQGDWLFPRRFLTVKTD
;
A
#
# COMPACT_ATOMS: atom_id res chain seq x y z
N MET A 1 1.55 73.44 11.40
CA MET A 1 1.87 72.26 10.57
C MET A 1 2.38 71.12 11.46
N LYS A 2 1.49 70.44 12.21
CA LYS A 2 1.84 69.30 13.09
C LYS A 2 0.61 68.58 13.66
N MET A 3 -0.47 68.40 12.88
CA MET A 3 -1.65 67.66 13.37
C MET A 3 -2.53 67.07 12.24
N ARG A 4 -1.90 66.64 11.14
CA ARG A 4 -2.58 65.93 10.04
C ARG A 4 -1.91 64.62 9.62
N LEU A 5 -0.79 64.26 10.27
CA LEU A 5 -0.03 63.06 9.91
C LEU A 5 -0.37 61.82 10.76
N TRP A 6 -1.00 62.01 11.94
CA TRP A 6 -1.32 60.89 12.84
C TRP A 6 -2.61 60.13 12.48
N LEU A 7 -3.60 60.78 11.86
CA LEU A 7 -4.84 60.11 11.45
C LEU A 7 -4.67 59.19 10.23
N ARG A 8 -3.61 59.37 9.43
CA ARG A 8 -3.36 58.52 8.24
C ARG A 8 -2.63 57.21 8.57
N CYS A 9 -1.86 57.16 9.66
CA CYS A 9 -1.22 55.92 10.11
C CYS A 9 -2.20 54.97 10.82
N ILE A 10 -3.19 55.49 11.55
CA ILE A 10 -4.20 54.68 12.25
C ILE A 10 -5.15 54.00 11.25
N SER A 11 -5.46 54.67 10.14
CA SER A 11 -6.30 54.11 9.07
C SER A 11 -5.61 52.99 8.26
N PHE A 12 -4.27 52.96 8.23
CA PHE A 12 -3.52 51.91 7.52
C PHE A 12 -3.33 50.66 8.40
N VAL A 13 -3.18 50.84 9.72
CA VAL A 13 -3.09 49.72 10.69
C VAL A 13 -4.45 49.02 10.87
N LEU A 14 -5.57 49.75 10.84
CA LEU A 14 -6.92 49.16 10.89
C LEU A 14 -7.32 48.43 9.60
N LEU A 15 -6.76 48.79 8.44
CA LEU A 15 -7.01 48.07 7.18
C LEU A 15 -6.22 46.75 7.08
N CYS A 16 -5.10 46.61 7.79
CA CYS A 16 -4.34 45.36 7.86
C CYS A 16 -4.96 44.30 8.79
N CYS A 17 -5.90 44.68 9.66
CA CYS A 17 -6.54 43.77 10.63
C CYS A 17 -7.93 43.24 10.19
N TYR A 18 -8.53 43.79 9.13
CA TYR A 18 -9.77 43.29 8.54
C TYR A 18 -9.46 42.48 7.27
N GLY A 19 -9.07 41.21 7.42
CA GLY A 19 -8.96 40.37 6.23
C GLY A 19 -8.22 39.05 6.34
N ILE A 20 -7.67 38.66 7.48
CA ILE A 20 -7.25 37.27 7.68
C ILE A 20 -8.45 36.49 8.19
N GLN A 21 -9.41 36.22 7.31
CA GLN A 21 -10.31 35.09 7.53
C GLN A 21 -9.47 33.82 7.37
N ILE A 22 -9.04 33.26 8.50
CA ILE A 22 -8.54 31.89 8.53
C ILE A 22 -9.75 31.00 8.22
N GLY A 23 -9.98 30.73 6.94
CA GLY A 23 -10.90 29.68 6.52
C GLY A 23 -10.35 28.36 7.03
N PHE A 24 -10.93 27.81 8.10
CA PHE A 24 -10.64 26.46 8.53
C PHE A 24 -11.14 25.52 7.43
N ALA A 25 -10.22 25.05 6.58
CA ALA A 25 -10.50 23.98 5.64
C ALA A 25 -10.91 22.73 6.42
N TYR A 26 -12.01 22.11 6.03
CA TYR A 26 -12.48 20.87 6.64
C TYR A 26 -11.39 19.79 6.56
N LYS A 27 -11.15 19.11 7.69
CA LYS A 27 -10.18 18.02 7.79
C LYS A 27 -10.94 16.72 8.01
N ILE A 28 -10.72 15.76 7.12
CA ILE A 28 -11.36 14.44 7.22
C ILE A 28 -10.90 13.74 8.51
N PRO A 29 -11.82 13.20 9.32
CA PRO A 29 -11.48 12.44 10.52
C PRO A 29 -10.62 11.20 10.23
N PRO A 30 -9.84 10.71 11.22
CA PRO A 30 -9.08 9.48 11.07
C PRO A 30 -9.97 8.30 10.73
N VAL A 31 -9.52 7.47 9.77
CA VAL A 31 -10.20 6.24 9.41
C VAL A 31 -9.92 5.17 10.46
N GLN A 32 -10.95 4.42 10.82
CA GLN A 32 -10.87 3.27 11.73
C GLN A 32 -11.10 1.98 10.95
N LEU A 33 -10.24 0.99 11.19
CA LEU A 33 -10.34 -0.38 10.66
C LEU A 33 -10.81 -1.30 11.79
N GLU A 34 -11.84 -2.10 11.51
CA GLU A 34 -12.33 -3.13 12.45
C GLU A 34 -12.43 -4.48 11.74
N LEU A 35 -11.94 -5.53 12.42
CA LEU A 35 -11.95 -6.89 11.90
C LEU A 35 -13.27 -7.59 12.25
N LYS A 36 -13.76 -8.42 11.32
CA LYS A 36 -14.94 -9.27 11.47
C LYS A 36 -14.63 -10.71 11.06
N GLU A 37 -15.46 -11.67 11.47
CA GLU A 37 -15.28 -13.09 11.12
C GLU A 37 -15.24 -13.36 9.60
N GLU A 38 -16.06 -12.64 8.83
CA GLU A 38 -16.15 -12.81 7.36
C GLU A 38 -15.46 -11.69 6.57
N GLY A 39 -14.77 -10.78 7.24
CA GLY A 39 -14.15 -9.65 6.56
C GLY A 39 -13.67 -8.54 7.50
N PHE A 40 -13.86 -7.31 7.06
CA PHE A 40 -13.52 -6.11 7.84
C PHE A 40 -14.40 -4.95 7.41
N LEU A 41 -14.42 -3.91 8.23
CA LEU A 41 -15.01 -2.64 7.85
C LEU A 41 -14.02 -1.50 8.05
N VAL A 42 -14.21 -0.45 7.26
CA VAL A 42 -13.52 0.82 7.40
C VAL A 42 -14.56 1.91 7.62
N SER A 43 -14.21 2.90 8.45
CA SER A 43 -15.18 3.93 8.80
C SER A 43 -14.54 5.25 9.23
N ILE A 44 -15.35 6.31 9.21
CA ILE A 44 -15.05 7.59 9.87
C ILE A 44 -16.24 7.98 10.76
N PRO A 45 -16.01 8.72 11.87
CA PRO A 45 -17.10 9.29 12.66
C PRO A 45 -17.95 10.25 11.81
N HIS A 46 -19.24 10.33 12.13
CA HIS A 46 -20.14 11.30 11.54
C HIS A 46 -19.89 12.70 12.09
N GLU A 47 -20.00 13.69 11.21
CA GLU A 47 -20.01 15.11 11.54
C GLU A 47 -21.12 15.79 10.73
N SER A 48 -21.83 16.73 11.36
CA SER A 48 -22.91 17.46 10.69
C SER A 48 -22.37 18.21 9.48
N GLY A 49 -22.97 17.96 8.31
CA GLY A 49 -22.54 18.51 7.03
C GLY A 49 -21.90 17.47 6.11
N ILE A 50 -21.54 16.28 6.60
CA ILE A 50 -21.16 15.16 5.72
C ILE A 50 -22.42 14.63 5.02
N GLU A 51 -22.36 14.53 3.69
CA GLU A 51 -23.46 14.06 2.83
C GLU A 51 -23.21 12.64 2.29
N ASN A 52 -21.96 12.31 1.96
CA ASN A 52 -21.53 10.96 1.59
C ASN A 52 -20.01 10.81 1.73
N VAL A 53 -19.57 9.56 1.83
CA VAL A 53 -18.16 9.18 1.94
C VAL A 53 -17.85 8.06 0.96
N ALA A 54 -16.86 8.25 0.11
CA ALA A 54 -16.29 7.17 -0.68
C ALA A 54 -15.00 6.65 -0.04
N PHE A 55 -14.91 5.34 0.14
CA PHE A 55 -13.74 4.65 0.63
C PHE A 55 -13.08 3.90 -0.52
N ASN A 56 -11.75 4.01 -0.63
CA ASN A 56 -10.94 3.25 -1.56
C ASN A 56 -9.83 2.57 -0.76
N VAL A 57 -9.75 1.26 -0.86
CA VAL A 57 -8.92 0.42 -0.02
C VAL A 57 -8.07 -0.50 -0.89
N ASN A 58 -6.77 -0.55 -0.59
CA ASN A 58 -5.85 -1.54 -1.16
C ASN A 58 -5.22 -2.34 -0.01
N ARG A 59 -5.13 -3.65 -0.17
CA ARG A 59 -4.30 -4.49 0.68
C ARG A 59 -2.89 -4.59 0.09
N ASN A 60 -1.87 -4.38 0.92
CA ASN A 60 -0.45 -4.60 0.59
C ASN A 60 0.07 -3.82 -0.63
N ARG A 61 -0.67 -2.80 -1.10
CA ARG A 61 -0.34 -1.95 -2.25
C ARG A 61 -0.62 -0.47 -1.93
N PRO A 62 0.42 0.38 -1.82
CA PRO A 62 0.23 1.81 -1.69
C PRO A 62 -0.47 2.44 -2.91
N PHE A 63 -1.28 3.47 -2.70
CA PHE A 63 -1.93 4.24 -3.76
C PHE A 63 -0.99 5.24 -4.41
N LYS A 64 -0.88 5.30 -5.74
CA LYS A 64 -0.13 6.34 -6.45
C LYS A 64 -0.79 7.71 -6.37
N ALA A 65 -2.10 7.72 -6.53
CA ALA A 65 -2.94 8.91 -6.49
C ALA A 65 -4.33 8.54 -5.95
N PHE A 66 -5.32 9.41 -6.12
CA PHE A 66 -6.72 9.14 -5.80
C PHE A 66 -7.39 8.26 -6.87
N GLU A 67 -6.79 7.10 -7.13
CA GLU A 67 -7.27 6.07 -8.05
C GLU A 67 -8.16 5.04 -7.33
N GLN A 68 -8.92 4.26 -8.10
CA GLN A 68 -9.78 3.22 -7.54
C GLN A 68 -8.94 2.13 -6.84
N GLY A 69 -9.35 1.73 -5.64
CA GLY A 69 -8.72 0.64 -4.89
C GLY A 69 -9.29 -0.75 -5.21
N GLU A 70 -8.61 -1.79 -4.73
CA GLU A 70 -9.05 -3.19 -4.73
C GLU A 70 -10.48 -3.32 -4.20
N PHE A 71 -10.80 -2.59 -3.13
CA PHE A 71 -12.17 -2.42 -2.64
C PHE A 71 -12.54 -0.95 -2.65
N SER A 72 -13.60 -0.62 -3.38
CA SER A 72 -14.06 0.77 -3.52
C SER A 72 -15.57 0.85 -3.41
N GLY A 73 -16.07 1.82 -2.67
CA GLY A 73 -17.51 2.00 -2.49
C GLY A 73 -17.87 3.37 -1.94
N ARG A 74 -19.10 3.81 -2.21
CA ARG A 74 -19.66 5.06 -1.68
C ARG A 74 -20.79 4.77 -0.71
N VAL A 75 -20.66 5.33 0.48
CA VAL A 75 -21.65 5.26 1.57
C VAL A 75 -22.41 6.57 1.58
N SER A 76 -23.73 6.51 1.46
CA SER A 76 -24.62 7.69 1.43
C SER A 76 -25.52 7.79 2.65
N THR A 77 -25.41 6.85 3.59
CA THR A 77 -26.20 6.80 4.82
C THR A 77 -25.26 6.57 6.00
N GLU A 78 -25.41 7.39 7.03
CA GLU A 78 -24.73 7.20 8.31
C GLU A 78 -25.42 6.10 9.13
N THR A 79 -24.67 5.39 9.95
CA THR A 79 -25.18 4.37 10.86
C THR A 79 -24.43 4.45 12.18
N ASN A 80 -25.16 4.57 13.29
CA ASN A 80 -24.59 4.64 14.64
C ASN A 80 -23.50 5.73 14.78
N ASN A 81 -23.78 6.93 14.26
CA ASN A 81 -22.91 8.09 14.24
C ASN A 81 -21.58 7.86 13.49
N ARG A 82 -21.57 6.97 12.48
CA ARG A 82 -20.41 6.62 11.67
C ARG A 82 -20.78 6.37 10.20
N TRP A 83 -19.83 6.60 9.31
CA TRP A 83 -19.92 6.23 7.91
C TRP A 83 -19.14 4.92 7.71
N ILE A 84 -19.83 3.84 7.37
CA ILE A 84 -19.26 2.48 7.44
C ILE A 84 -19.25 1.85 6.04
N PHE A 85 -18.09 1.36 5.61
CA PHE A 85 -17.94 0.54 4.41
C PHE A 85 -17.46 -0.86 4.79
N GLU A 86 -18.29 -1.86 4.54
CA GLU A 86 -18.03 -3.27 4.89
C GLU A 86 -17.51 -4.06 3.68
N ILE A 87 -16.48 -4.87 3.90
CA ILE A 87 -15.79 -5.65 2.88
C ILE A 87 -15.78 -7.12 3.32
N LYS A 88 -16.41 -7.98 2.51
CA LYS A 88 -16.52 -9.43 2.76
C LYS A 88 -15.27 -10.19 2.30
N ARG A 89 -14.09 -9.79 2.79
CA ARG A 89 -12.81 -10.45 2.53
C ARG A 89 -11.97 -10.48 3.78
N ARG A 90 -11.56 -11.68 4.21
CA ARG A 90 -10.68 -11.84 5.38
C ARG A 90 -9.30 -11.24 5.13
N LEU A 91 -8.76 -10.60 6.17
CA LEU A 91 -7.40 -10.11 6.23
C LEU A 91 -6.50 -11.10 6.96
N ARG A 92 -5.22 -11.08 6.64
CA ARG A 92 -4.17 -11.77 7.38
C ARG A 92 -3.54 -10.81 8.39
N GLU A 93 -3.01 -11.36 9.47
CA GLU A 93 -2.35 -10.59 10.52
C GLU A 93 -1.19 -9.74 9.98
N ASP A 94 -0.47 -10.24 8.97
CA ASP A 94 0.65 -9.56 8.34
C ASP A 94 0.25 -8.52 7.28
N ASP A 95 -1.04 -8.38 6.95
CA ASP A 95 -1.52 -7.45 5.95
C ASP A 95 -1.37 -5.98 6.38
N THR A 96 -1.07 -5.12 5.42
CA THR A 96 -1.10 -3.66 5.58
C THR A 96 -2.19 -3.07 4.70
N ILE A 97 -3.07 -2.27 5.30
CA ILE A 97 -4.22 -1.66 4.63
C ILE A 97 -3.93 -0.20 4.32
N TYR A 98 -4.01 0.14 3.04
CA TYR A 98 -3.89 1.50 2.53
C TYR A 98 -5.29 2.00 2.21
N ILE A 99 -5.64 3.19 2.69
CA ILE A 99 -6.98 3.77 2.53
C ILE A 99 -6.84 5.22 2.09
N TRP A 100 -7.65 5.62 1.13
CA TRP A 100 -7.96 7.03 0.92
C TRP A 100 -9.46 7.24 0.84
N THR A 101 -9.90 8.40 1.32
CA THR A 101 -11.31 8.76 1.44
C THR A 101 -11.62 10.02 0.64
N ASP A 102 -12.83 10.06 0.07
CA ASP A 102 -13.45 11.25 -0.51
C ASP A 102 -14.70 11.57 0.31
N VAL A 103 -14.73 12.72 0.96
CA VAL A 103 -15.85 13.15 1.81
C VAL A 103 -16.52 14.34 1.15
N GLN A 104 -17.83 14.24 0.90
CA GLN A 104 -18.64 15.39 0.53
C GLN A 104 -19.15 16.06 1.81
N PHE A 105 -18.63 17.26 2.10
CA PHE A 105 -18.97 18.06 3.27
C PHE A 105 -19.46 19.45 2.84
N ASN A 106 -20.70 19.79 3.22
CA ASN A 106 -21.36 21.05 2.84
C ASN A 106 -21.21 21.34 1.33
N LYS A 107 -21.57 20.38 0.49
CA LYS A 107 -21.45 20.38 -0.99
C LYS A 107 -20.03 20.48 -1.56
N ASN A 108 -18.99 20.57 -0.74
CA ASN A 108 -17.60 20.57 -1.16
C ASN A 108 -16.99 19.17 -1.00
N ARG A 109 -16.00 18.82 -1.84
CA ARG A 109 -15.33 17.52 -1.76
C ARG A 109 -13.93 17.66 -1.20
N PHE A 110 -13.63 16.81 -0.22
CA PHE A 110 -12.33 16.73 0.43
C PHE A 110 -11.79 15.33 0.23
N ARG A 111 -10.49 15.20 -0.01
CA ARG A 111 -9.82 13.90 -0.17
C ARG A 111 -8.61 13.81 0.75
N SER A 112 -8.41 12.64 1.33
CA SER A 112 -7.24 12.39 2.17
C SER A 112 -6.79 10.94 2.05
N MET A 113 -5.48 10.72 2.06
CA MET A 113 -4.89 9.41 2.29
C MET A 113 -4.69 9.23 3.80
N SER A 114 -5.08 8.09 4.33
CA SER A 114 -4.82 7.73 5.73
C SER A 114 -3.41 7.17 5.89
N SER A 115 -2.88 7.22 7.11
CA SER A 115 -1.69 6.42 7.45
C SER A 115 -2.00 4.92 7.21
N PRO A 116 -1.03 4.13 6.72
CA PRO A 116 -1.23 2.70 6.54
C PRO A 116 -1.54 2.04 7.88
N ILE A 117 -2.49 1.10 7.88
CA ILE A 117 -2.90 0.38 9.09
C ILE A 117 -2.39 -1.05 8.97
N MET A 118 -1.52 -1.48 9.89
CA MET A 118 -1.10 -2.88 9.98
C MET A 118 -2.16 -3.68 10.73
N VAL A 119 -2.59 -4.82 10.16
CA VAL A 119 -3.66 -5.62 10.76
C VAL A 119 -3.27 -6.15 12.14
N SER A 120 -2.01 -6.50 12.34
CA SER A 120 -1.45 -6.91 13.64
C SER A 120 -1.57 -5.85 14.74
N GLU A 121 -1.72 -4.56 14.39
CA GLU A 121 -1.84 -3.46 15.35
C GLU A 121 -3.30 -3.09 15.65
N VAL A 122 -4.25 -3.65 14.88
CA VAL A 122 -5.67 -3.41 15.12
C VAL A 122 -6.07 -4.14 16.39
N PRO A 123 -6.65 -3.45 17.40
CA PRO A 123 -7.19 -4.11 18.57
C PRO A 123 -8.19 -5.17 18.12
N SER A 124 -7.83 -6.44 18.32
CA SER A 124 -8.77 -7.53 18.12
C SER A 124 -9.88 -7.33 19.13
N GLY A 125 -11.05 -6.90 18.67
CA GLY A 125 -12.26 -6.94 19.48
C GLY A 125 -12.48 -8.40 19.84
N VAL A 126 -11.99 -8.82 21.01
CA VAL A 126 -12.20 -10.16 21.53
C VAL A 126 -13.70 -10.29 21.74
N ILE A 127 -14.39 -10.90 20.79
CA ILE A 127 -15.64 -11.58 21.10
C ILE A 127 -15.20 -12.77 21.94
N ALA A 128 -15.37 -12.65 23.25
CA ALA A 128 -15.29 -13.79 24.14
C ALA A 128 -16.41 -14.77 23.76
N ILE A 129 -16.13 -15.66 22.82
CA ILE A 129 -16.91 -16.86 22.64
C ILE A 129 -16.52 -17.82 23.78
N ASN A 130 -17.35 -17.83 24.81
CA ASN A 130 -17.43 -18.98 25.72
C ASN A 130 -17.89 -20.17 24.88
N GLU A 131 -16.96 -20.90 24.26
CA GLU A 131 -17.26 -22.18 23.63
C GLU A 131 -17.42 -23.26 24.72
N MET A 132 -18.67 -23.47 25.12
CA MET A 132 -19.16 -24.80 25.47
C MET A 132 -20.30 -25.13 24.53
N VAL A 133 -20.01 -25.70 23.35
CA VAL A 133 -20.97 -26.56 22.65
C VAL A 133 -20.23 -27.72 21.99
N ASN A 134 -20.41 -28.87 22.63
CA ASN A 134 -20.24 -30.19 22.06
C ASN A 134 -21.35 -30.41 21.03
N ASP A 135 -21.04 -30.50 19.74
CA ASP A 135 -21.81 -31.41 18.88
C ASP A 135 -21.06 -31.85 17.61
N LYS A 136 -21.17 -33.14 17.33
CA LYS A 136 -20.62 -33.81 16.15
C LYS A 136 -21.67 -33.74 15.04
N LYS A 137 -21.35 -33.14 13.89
CA LYS A 137 -21.89 -33.60 12.59
C LYS A 137 -21.02 -33.13 11.40
N PRO A 138 -20.90 -33.95 10.35
CA PRO A 138 -19.95 -33.71 9.26
C PRO A 138 -20.53 -32.75 8.22
N VAL A 139 -19.68 -31.85 7.74
CA VAL A 139 -19.98 -30.88 6.67
C VAL A 139 -19.74 -31.53 5.31
N VAL A 140 -20.75 -31.42 4.44
CA VAL A 140 -20.70 -31.79 3.02
C VAL A 140 -19.99 -30.66 2.26
N ILE A 141 -18.87 -30.98 1.62
CA ILE A 141 -18.09 -30.04 0.80
C ILE A 141 -18.49 -30.25 -0.66
N THR A 142 -19.06 -29.23 -1.30
CA THR A 142 -19.25 -29.18 -2.74
C THR A 142 -17.97 -28.72 -3.45
N THR A 143 -17.68 -29.43 -4.52
CA THR A 143 -16.46 -29.46 -5.32
C THR A 143 -16.42 -28.35 -6.38
N GLU A 144 -15.44 -27.45 -6.30
CA GLU A 144 -14.89 -26.80 -7.49
C GLU A 144 -13.60 -27.52 -7.89
N THR A 145 -13.52 -27.89 -9.16
CA THR A 145 -12.54 -28.83 -9.72
C THR A 145 -11.11 -28.27 -9.65
N PRO A 146 -10.18 -28.92 -8.94
CA PRO A 146 -8.76 -28.58 -8.97
C PRO A 146 -8.15 -28.91 -10.34
N PRO A 147 -7.09 -28.21 -10.78
CA PRO A 147 -6.35 -28.59 -11.99
C PRO A 147 -5.81 -30.02 -11.87
N ALA A 148 -5.79 -30.72 -13.01
CA ALA A 148 -5.49 -32.14 -13.13
C ALA A 148 -4.21 -32.53 -12.38
N ILE A 149 -4.38 -33.43 -11.42
CA ILE A 149 -3.32 -34.10 -10.68
C ILE A 149 -2.58 -35.04 -11.64
N ASP A 150 -1.27 -34.87 -11.79
CA ASP A 150 -0.38 -35.87 -12.42
C ASP A 150 -0.40 -37.14 -11.54
N PRO A 151 -0.86 -38.30 -12.04
CA PRO A 151 -0.99 -39.51 -11.25
C PRO A 151 0.38 -40.19 -11.08
N ARG A 152 1.23 -39.64 -10.22
CA ARG A 152 2.40 -40.35 -9.69
C ARG A 152 2.13 -40.72 -8.25
N ASN A 153 1.82 -41.99 -8.03
CA ASN A 153 1.91 -42.75 -6.78
C ASN A 153 2.03 -41.89 -5.50
N ASP A 154 0.91 -41.72 -4.79
CA ASP A 154 0.64 -40.80 -3.64
C ASP A 154 1.55 -40.94 -2.39
N ILE A 155 2.74 -41.52 -2.52
CA ILE A 155 3.71 -41.60 -1.43
C ILE A 155 4.52 -40.30 -1.41
N CYS A 156 4.21 -39.43 -0.45
CA CYS A 156 5.03 -38.24 -0.16
C CYS A 156 6.42 -38.68 0.33
N GLU A 157 7.40 -38.72 -0.57
CA GLU A 157 8.79 -38.90 -0.20
C GLU A 157 9.28 -37.66 0.57
N PRO A 158 9.79 -37.82 1.81
CA PRO A 158 10.21 -36.69 2.61
C PRO A 158 11.44 -35.98 2.03
N THR A 159 11.56 -34.68 2.28
CA THR A 159 12.70 -33.86 1.88
C THR A 159 13.25 -33.06 3.06
N LEU A 160 14.46 -32.52 2.88
CA LEU A 160 15.04 -31.55 3.83
C LEU A 160 14.42 -30.15 3.70
N THR A 161 13.56 -29.92 2.70
CA THR A 161 12.94 -28.63 2.45
C THR A 161 11.76 -28.42 3.38
N ILE A 162 11.78 -27.27 4.04
CA ILE A 162 10.66 -26.76 4.83
C ILE A 162 10.13 -25.53 4.09
N ILE A 163 8.81 -25.45 3.94
CA ILE A 163 8.10 -24.33 3.33
C ILE A 163 7.36 -23.62 4.45
N ARG A 164 7.79 -22.41 4.80
CA ARG A 164 7.33 -21.73 6.02
C ARG A 164 7.47 -22.66 7.23
N ASN A 165 6.37 -23.31 7.65
CA ASN A 165 6.32 -24.23 8.80
C ASN A 165 5.76 -25.63 8.43
N ARG A 166 5.81 -26.02 7.14
CA ARG A 166 5.40 -27.37 6.68
C ARG A 166 6.53 -28.10 5.98
N ASN A 167 6.53 -29.43 6.07
CA ASN A 167 7.42 -30.28 5.28
C ASN A 167 6.95 -30.34 3.81
N ALA A 168 7.91 -30.48 2.90
CA ALA A 168 7.66 -30.64 1.47
C ALA A 168 7.92 -32.07 1.00
N CYS A 169 7.14 -32.54 0.04
CA CYS A 169 7.38 -33.81 -0.65
C CYS A 169 8.44 -33.63 -1.77
N ARG A 170 9.15 -34.70 -2.12
CA ARG A 170 10.13 -34.66 -3.20
C ARG A 170 9.44 -34.34 -4.53
N GLY A 171 9.98 -33.35 -5.25
CA GLY A 171 9.44 -32.93 -6.54
C GLY A 171 8.16 -32.08 -6.44
N GLU A 172 7.71 -31.75 -5.23
CA GLU A 172 6.54 -30.90 -5.04
C GLU A 172 6.77 -29.49 -5.63
N LEU A 173 5.79 -28.98 -6.38
CA LEU A 173 5.76 -27.59 -6.80
C LEU A 173 5.29 -26.70 -5.63
N ILE A 174 6.22 -25.96 -5.06
CA ILE A 174 6.00 -25.24 -3.79
C ILE A 174 5.60 -23.77 -3.98
N PHE A 175 5.88 -23.20 -5.15
CA PHE A 175 5.52 -21.84 -5.54
C PHE A 175 5.48 -21.74 -7.06
N GLU A 176 4.43 -21.12 -7.59
CA GLU A 176 4.29 -20.83 -9.01
C GLU A 176 3.61 -19.49 -9.19
N GLU A 177 4.17 -18.65 -10.07
CA GLU A 177 3.59 -17.38 -10.47
C GLU A 177 3.66 -17.23 -11.98
N ASN A 178 2.49 -17.13 -12.60
CA ASN A 178 2.32 -16.99 -14.04
C ASN A 178 1.76 -15.61 -14.44
N PHE A 179 1.48 -14.72 -13.47
CA PHE A 179 0.96 -13.38 -13.72
C PHE A 179 -0.30 -13.37 -14.62
N ASN A 180 -1.22 -14.32 -14.39
CA ASN A 180 -2.44 -14.46 -15.20
C ASN A 180 -3.54 -13.43 -14.88
N GLY A 181 -3.37 -12.65 -13.81
CA GLY A 181 -4.32 -11.61 -13.41
C GLY A 181 -4.09 -10.27 -14.10
N ASN A 182 -4.95 -9.30 -13.82
CA ASN A 182 -4.76 -7.91 -14.28
C ASN A 182 -3.89 -7.08 -13.33
N GLU A 183 -3.61 -7.60 -12.13
CA GLU A 183 -2.81 -6.97 -11.10
C GLU A 183 -2.01 -8.00 -10.30
N LEU A 184 -0.96 -7.55 -9.62
CA LEU A 184 -0.18 -8.43 -8.75
C LEU A 184 -1.03 -8.97 -7.61
N ASN A 185 -0.91 -10.27 -7.36
CA ASN A 185 -1.61 -10.91 -6.25
C ASN A 185 -1.06 -10.38 -4.91
N ALA A 186 -1.85 -9.53 -4.25
CA ALA A 186 -1.52 -8.88 -2.97
C ALA A 186 -1.29 -9.85 -1.80
N THR A 187 -1.70 -11.12 -1.94
CA THR A 187 -1.42 -12.17 -0.94
C THR A 187 -0.05 -12.82 -1.12
N ARG A 188 0.65 -12.51 -2.21
CA ARG A 188 1.95 -13.05 -2.62
C ARG A 188 3.02 -11.98 -2.73
N TRP A 189 2.71 -10.88 -3.40
CA TRP A 189 3.66 -9.85 -3.76
C TRP A 189 3.34 -8.54 -3.05
N ARG A 190 4.40 -7.88 -2.57
CA ARG A 190 4.36 -6.52 -2.03
C ARG A 190 5.28 -5.63 -2.84
N TYR A 191 4.86 -4.40 -3.07
CA TYR A 191 5.72 -3.35 -3.59
C TYR A 191 6.64 -2.82 -2.48
N GLU A 192 7.88 -2.50 -2.83
CA GLU A 192 8.72 -1.59 -2.05
C GLU A 192 8.60 -0.19 -2.66
N VAL A 193 8.17 0.78 -1.86
CA VAL A 193 8.04 2.19 -2.26
C VAL A 193 9.00 3.02 -1.41
N ARG A 194 10.15 3.36 -1.97
CA ARG A 194 11.25 4.05 -1.27
C ARG A 194 12.36 4.47 -2.22
N MET A 195 13.17 5.42 -1.78
CA MET A 195 14.51 5.66 -2.32
C MET A 195 15.52 4.79 -1.55
N PRO A 196 16.44 4.09 -2.22
CA PRO A 196 17.55 3.42 -1.53
C PRO A 196 18.42 4.39 -0.72
N LEU A 197 19.00 3.87 0.37
CA LEU A 197 19.98 4.60 1.17
C LEU A 197 21.18 5.01 0.30
N ASP A 198 21.77 6.17 0.58
CA ASP A 198 22.98 6.62 -0.10
C ASP A 198 24.22 5.97 0.53
N ILE A 199 24.37 4.67 0.26
CA ILE A 199 25.52 3.86 0.69
C ILE A 199 26.24 3.32 -0.54
N ALA A 200 27.45 2.79 -0.34
CA ALA A 200 28.17 2.09 -1.40
C ALA A 200 27.28 1.00 -2.03
N ASP A 201 27.29 0.91 -3.36
CA ASP A 201 26.51 -0.04 -4.18
C ASP A 201 24.98 0.07 -4.11
N ALA A 202 24.46 1.17 -3.54
CA ALA A 202 23.02 1.42 -3.56
C ALA A 202 22.52 1.73 -4.98
N GLU A 203 21.33 1.21 -5.32
CA GLU A 203 20.70 1.53 -6.59
C GLU A 203 20.24 2.99 -6.62
N PHE A 204 20.61 3.74 -7.67
CA PHE A 204 20.21 5.13 -7.82
C PHE A 204 18.85 5.28 -8.53
N VAL A 205 17.80 4.80 -7.87
CA VAL A 205 16.42 4.73 -8.40
C VAL A 205 15.38 5.16 -7.37
N LEU A 206 14.20 5.57 -7.83
CA LEU A 206 12.99 5.68 -7.03
C LEU A 206 12.14 4.44 -7.25
N TYR A 207 11.95 3.62 -6.20
CA TYR A 207 11.01 2.52 -6.26
C TYR A 207 9.59 2.99 -5.96
N ASP A 208 8.66 2.61 -6.83
CA ASP A 208 7.23 2.88 -6.70
C ASP A 208 6.39 1.72 -7.25
N THR A 209 5.07 1.89 -7.41
CA THR A 209 4.12 0.88 -7.87
C THR A 209 4.04 0.72 -9.40
N ASN A 210 5.09 1.10 -10.12
CA ASN A 210 5.17 1.09 -11.59
C ASN A 210 5.43 -0.33 -12.17
N ALA A 211 4.52 -1.27 -11.92
CA ALA A 211 4.53 -2.57 -12.57
C ALA A 211 3.16 -2.87 -13.19
N GLU A 212 3.18 -3.43 -14.39
CA GLU A 212 1.98 -3.74 -15.16
C GLU A 212 1.99 -5.23 -15.48
N ILE A 213 0.81 -5.86 -15.46
CA ILE A 213 0.66 -7.23 -15.97
C ILE A 213 -0.02 -7.13 -17.32
N THR A 214 0.60 -7.70 -18.34
CA THR A 214 0.05 -7.70 -19.70
C THR A 214 0.37 -9.01 -20.37
N ASN A 215 -0.65 -9.71 -20.88
CA ASN A 215 -0.51 -10.98 -21.60
C ASN A 215 0.27 -12.06 -20.81
N GLY A 216 -0.03 -12.22 -19.51
CA GLY A 216 0.66 -13.20 -18.67
C GLY A 216 2.11 -12.84 -18.32
N MET A 217 2.52 -11.59 -18.52
CA MET A 217 3.87 -11.11 -18.21
C MET A 217 3.83 -9.93 -17.26
N LEU A 218 4.62 -10.03 -16.19
CA LEU A 218 4.98 -8.88 -15.38
C LEU A 218 5.97 -7.98 -16.15
N LYS A 219 5.52 -6.78 -16.48
CA LYS A 219 6.31 -5.73 -17.12
C LYS A 219 6.69 -4.68 -16.08
N ILE A 220 8.00 -4.56 -15.82
CA ILE A 220 8.58 -3.46 -15.05
C ILE A 220 9.41 -2.63 -16.01
N GLU A 221 8.93 -1.43 -16.32
CA GLU A 221 9.56 -0.52 -17.27
C GLU A 221 10.08 0.71 -16.52
N PRO A 222 11.41 0.92 -16.48
CA PRO A 222 11.97 2.12 -15.87
C PRO A 222 11.57 3.36 -16.67
N ARG A 223 11.15 4.41 -15.99
CA ARG A 223 10.77 5.70 -16.58
C ARG A 223 11.61 6.83 -16.00
N ILE A 224 11.85 7.86 -16.79
CA ILE A 224 12.55 9.07 -16.31
C ILE A 224 11.52 9.95 -15.61
N TRP A 225 11.71 10.18 -14.32
CA TRP A 225 10.77 10.94 -13.48
C TRP A 225 10.58 12.40 -13.97
N GLY A 226 11.58 12.99 -14.61
CA GLY A 226 11.46 14.31 -15.25
C GLY A 226 10.55 14.37 -16.49
N ASN A 227 10.31 13.25 -17.18
CA ASN A 227 9.48 13.25 -18.39
C ASN A 227 7.98 13.20 -18.06
N ASP A 228 7.61 12.50 -17.00
CA ASP A 228 6.20 12.31 -16.61
C ASP A 228 5.68 13.44 -15.70
N ASN A 229 6.56 14.29 -15.16
CA ASN A 229 6.20 15.40 -14.28
C ASN A 229 7.02 16.66 -14.62
N PRO A 230 6.41 17.69 -15.25
CA PRO A 230 7.10 18.93 -15.62
C PRO A 230 7.71 19.71 -14.43
N ASN A 231 7.24 19.45 -13.22
CA ASN A 231 7.73 20.09 -11.99
C ASN A 231 8.82 19.26 -11.28
N ALA A 232 9.18 18.09 -11.81
CA ALA A 232 10.21 17.24 -11.24
C ALA A 232 11.61 17.77 -11.57
N ASP A 233 12.18 18.56 -10.65
CA ASP A 233 13.58 18.97 -10.70
C ASP A 233 14.43 18.02 -9.83
N ILE A 234 15.24 17.17 -10.45
CA ILE A 234 16.12 16.26 -9.68
C ILE A 234 17.29 16.96 -8.97
N ARG A 235 17.60 18.21 -9.35
CA ARG A 235 18.74 18.98 -8.83
C ARG A 235 18.35 19.96 -7.73
N ARG A 236 17.10 20.41 -7.71
CA ARG A 236 16.58 21.38 -6.72
C ARG A 236 15.28 20.97 -6.06
N GLY A 237 14.70 19.86 -6.50
CA GLY A 237 13.42 19.38 -6.02
C GLY A 237 13.50 18.76 -4.62
N ASN A 238 12.31 18.54 -4.08
CA ASN A 238 12.09 17.85 -2.83
C ASN A 238 11.15 16.67 -3.09
N LEU A 239 11.59 15.45 -2.74
CA LEU A 239 10.76 14.27 -2.78
C LEU A 239 10.22 13.95 -1.40
N ASN A 240 8.92 13.72 -1.33
CA ASN A 240 8.28 13.15 -0.17
C ASN A 240 7.29 12.08 -0.61
N LEU A 241 7.57 10.82 -0.27
CA LEU A 241 6.67 9.70 -0.53
C LEU A 241 5.51 9.68 0.47
N GLY A 242 5.61 10.37 1.61
CA GLY A 242 4.53 10.44 2.59
C GLY A 242 4.06 9.05 3.05
N VAL A 243 2.75 8.86 3.15
CA VAL A 243 2.14 7.63 3.68
C VAL A 243 2.28 6.40 2.78
N ARG A 244 2.67 6.54 1.49
CA ARG A 244 2.94 5.38 0.62
C ARG A 244 4.29 4.72 0.89
N CYS A 245 5.19 5.39 1.60
CA CYS A 245 6.54 4.90 1.78
C CYS A 245 6.57 3.61 2.60
N THR A 246 7.32 2.61 2.14
CA THR A 246 7.47 1.31 2.81
C THR A 246 8.91 1.10 3.28
N ALA A 247 9.65 2.17 3.56
CA ALA A 247 11.01 2.09 4.08
C ALA A 247 11.00 1.43 5.46
N TYR A 248 12.05 0.64 5.73
CA TYR A 248 12.18 -0.10 6.99
C TYR A 248 13.53 0.14 7.69
N GLN A 249 14.55 0.66 6.99
CA GLN A 249 15.85 0.90 7.61
C GLN A 249 15.96 2.32 8.15
N ASN A 250 15.70 3.32 7.30
CA ASN A 250 15.75 4.72 7.71
C ASN A 250 14.73 5.54 6.90
N SER A 251 13.52 5.69 7.44
CA SER A 251 12.41 6.37 6.78
C SER A 251 12.68 7.86 6.53
N ASP A 252 13.53 8.52 7.31
CA ASP A 252 13.85 9.94 7.11
C ASP A 252 14.66 10.18 5.83
N VAL A 253 15.40 9.18 5.36
CA VAL A 253 16.22 9.26 4.13
C VAL A 253 15.56 8.54 2.96
N GLU A 254 14.90 7.42 3.22
CA GLU A 254 14.30 6.57 2.18
C GLU A 254 12.92 7.09 1.73
N CYS A 255 12.19 7.81 2.58
CA CYS A 255 10.87 8.35 2.26
C CYS A 255 10.89 9.82 1.84
N ARG A 256 11.89 10.56 2.30
CA ARG A 256 12.00 12.01 2.10
C ARG A 256 13.43 12.36 1.74
N ARG A 257 13.60 13.13 0.66
CA ARG A 257 14.93 13.60 0.25
C ARG A 257 14.81 14.95 -0.45
N GLN A 258 15.64 15.89 -0.02
CA GLN A 258 15.78 17.18 -0.66
C GLN A 258 17.10 17.22 -1.41
N ALA A 259 17.07 17.62 -2.69
CA ALA A 259 18.30 17.83 -3.44
C ALA A 259 19.06 19.03 -2.89
N PHE A 260 20.37 18.89 -2.69
CA PHE A 260 21.23 19.96 -2.22
C PHE A 260 22.69 19.75 -2.63
N GLY A 261 23.29 20.76 -3.28
CA GLY A 261 24.68 20.71 -3.70
C GLY A 261 24.97 19.55 -4.64
N ARG A 262 25.70 18.53 -4.13
CA ARG A 262 26.05 17.30 -4.88
C ARG A 262 25.00 16.19 -4.76
N VAL A 263 24.05 16.31 -3.83
CA VAL A 263 22.96 15.35 -3.63
C VAL A 263 21.85 15.66 -4.62
N VAL A 264 21.62 14.74 -5.56
CA VAL A 264 20.54 14.79 -6.55
C VAL A 264 19.51 13.71 -6.25
N LEU A 265 18.25 13.95 -6.65
CA LEU A 265 17.19 12.94 -6.56
C LEU A 265 17.39 11.87 -7.64
N PRO A 266 17.03 10.59 -7.35
CA PRO A 266 17.15 9.53 -8.33
C PRO A 266 16.22 9.81 -9.54
N PRO A 267 16.73 9.84 -10.78
CA PRO A 267 15.95 10.24 -11.94
C PRO A 267 15.11 9.10 -12.53
N ILE A 268 15.38 7.85 -12.13
CA ILE A 268 14.71 6.67 -12.68
C ILE A 268 13.64 6.19 -11.71
N LEU A 269 12.39 6.19 -12.16
CA LEU A 269 11.24 5.60 -11.50
C LEU A 269 11.07 4.16 -11.99
N THR A 270 11.05 3.19 -11.07
CA THR A 270 10.87 1.77 -11.38
C THR A 270 10.09 1.05 -10.29
N ALA A 271 9.75 -0.22 -10.47
CA ALA A 271 9.12 -1.03 -9.44
C ALA A 271 10.08 -2.04 -8.83
N ARG A 272 9.88 -2.30 -7.54
CA ARG A 272 10.50 -3.42 -6.83
C ARG A 272 9.41 -4.15 -6.07
N ILE A 273 9.37 -5.47 -6.26
CA ILE A 273 8.39 -6.34 -5.60
C ILE A 273 9.09 -7.48 -4.90
N ASN A 274 8.48 -7.99 -3.83
CA ASN A 274 9.03 -9.09 -3.06
C ASN A 274 7.93 -9.96 -2.45
N THR A 275 8.32 -11.19 -2.07
CA THR A 275 7.46 -12.19 -1.42
C THR A 275 7.84 -12.43 0.04
N LYS A 276 8.58 -11.53 0.69
CA LYS A 276 9.20 -11.74 2.03
C LYS A 276 8.18 -12.20 3.07
N HIS A 277 6.98 -11.63 3.03
CA HIS A 277 5.85 -11.96 3.92
C HIS A 277 5.11 -13.25 3.49
N ALA A 278 5.07 -13.53 2.19
CA ALA A 278 4.18 -14.53 1.61
C ALA A 278 4.81 -15.91 1.42
N PHE A 279 6.13 -16.01 1.33
CA PHE A 279 6.76 -17.27 0.95
C PHE A 279 8.20 -17.36 1.45
N SER A 280 8.53 -18.51 2.05
CA SER A 280 9.90 -18.87 2.44
C SER A 280 10.09 -20.37 2.30
N PHE A 281 11.26 -20.77 1.82
CA PHE A 281 11.63 -22.17 1.61
C PHE A 281 13.12 -22.36 1.93
N LYS A 282 13.49 -23.57 2.35
CA LYS A 282 14.88 -23.89 2.73
C LYS A 282 15.77 -24.27 1.54
N TYR A 283 15.34 -25.28 0.76
CA TYR A 283 16.07 -25.76 -0.41
C TYR A 283 15.11 -25.96 -1.57
N GLY A 284 15.59 -25.76 -2.80
CA GLY A 284 14.76 -25.95 -3.98
C GLY A 284 15.49 -25.55 -5.25
N ARG A 285 14.83 -25.79 -6.38
CA ARG A 285 15.21 -25.26 -7.68
C ARG A 285 14.28 -24.10 -8.01
N VAL A 286 14.85 -22.99 -8.46
CA VAL A 286 14.08 -21.83 -8.91
C VAL A 286 14.30 -21.68 -10.40
N GLU A 287 13.22 -21.70 -11.17
CA GLU A 287 13.23 -21.48 -12.60
C GLU A 287 12.51 -20.16 -12.91
N VAL A 288 13.18 -19.25 -13.62
CA VAL A 288 12.64 -17.92 -13.94
C VAL A 288 12.80 -17.67 -15.42
N ARG A 289 11.68 -17.42 -16.10
CA ARG A 289 11.66 -16.92 -17.48
C ARG A 289 11.50 -15.40 -17.45
N ALA A 290 12.49 -14.66 -17.96
CA ALA A 290 12.42 -13.20 -18.05
C ALA A 290 13.20 -12.66 -19.25
N LYS A 291 12.73 -11.53 -19.78
CA LYS A 291 13.51 -10.68 -20.69
C LYS A 291 14.22 -9.62 -19.86
N LEU A 292 15.54 -9.51 -20.03
CA LEU A 292 16.34 -8.52 -19.30
C LEU A 292 16.26 -7.14 -19.96
N PRO A 293 16.36 -6.04 -19.17
CA PRO A 293 16.42 -4.70 -19.72
C PRO A 293 17.71 -4.53 -20.52
N GLN A 294 17.64 -3.67 -21.53
CA GLN A 294 18.77 -3.26 -22.34
C GLN A 294 18.92 -1.74 -22.24
N GLY A 295 20.12 -1.27 -21.93
CA GLY A 295 20.43 0.15 -21.81
C GLY A 295 21.66 0.38 -20.94
N ASP A 296 22.27 1.55 -21.09
CA ASP A 296 23.45 1.92 -20.31
C ASP A 296 23.09 2.02 -18.83
N TRP A 297 23.96 1.49 -17.97
CA TRP A 297 23.84 1.56 -16.51
C TRP A 297 22.58 0.89 -15.92
N LEU A 298 21.87 0.08 -16.70
CA LEU A 298 20.75 -0.73 -16.22
C LEU A 298 21.24 -2.10 -15.75
N PHE A 299 20.85 -2.47 -14.53
CA PHE A 299 21.18 -3.78 -13.95
C PHE A 299 19.91 -4.53 -13.54
N PRO A 300 19.57 -5.67 -14.16
CA PRO A 300 18.43 -6.48 -13.71
C PRO A 300 18.75 -7.20 -12.41
N ARG A 301 18.03 -6.86 -11.34
CA ARG A 301 18.22 -7.46 -10.03
C ARG A 301 17.10 -8.43 -9.69
N ARG A 302 17.45 -9.72 -9.53
CA ARG A 302 16.58 -10.80 -9.00
C ARG A 302 17.43 -11.65 -8.08
N PHE A 303 16.95 -11.91 -6.88
CA PHE A 303 17.72 -12.62 -5.87
C PHE A 303 16.80 -13.20 -4.81
N LEU A 304 17.29 -14.23 -4.12
CA LEU A 304 16.68 -14.75 -2.91
C LEU A 304 17.27 -14.01 -1.72
N THR A 305 16.42 -13.67 -0.75
CA THR A 305 16.85 -13.11 0.54
C THR A 305 16.81 -14.19 1.59
N VAL A 306 17.82 -14.23 2.46
CA VAL A 306 17.77 -15.03 3.68
C VAL A 306 16.60 -14.54 4.53
N LYS A 307 15.76 -15.46 5.01
CA LYS A 307 14.77 -15.14 6.03
C LYS A 307 15.50 -14.99 7.36
N THR A 308 15.51 -13.78 7.89
CA THR A 308 15.92 -13.51 9.27
C THR A 308 14.68 -13.62 10.15
N ASP A 309 14.80 -14.34 11.26
CA ASP A 309 13.75 -14.44 12.28
C ASP A 309 13.55 -13.11 13.03
#